data_AF-A0A0F9Q6B2-F1
#
_entry.id   AF-A0A0F9Q6B2-F1
#
_cell.length_a   1.000
_cell.length_b   1.000
_cell.length_c   1.000
_cell.angle_alpha   90.00
_cell.angle_beta   90.00
_cell.angle_gamma   90.00
#
_symmetry.space_group_name_H-M   'P 1'
#
loop_
_entity.id
_entity.type
_entity.pdbx_description
1 polymer ?
#
loop_
_entity_poly.entity_id
_entity_poly.type
_entity_poly.pdbx_seq_one_letter_code
_entity_poly.pdbx_strand_id
1 'polypeptide(L)'
;MRITERDLKNTIDRINKVTGKPMGQYSTDKDGKSKGNIGNYHLDCAYGGYALHQMTNEHGGVRQLFSGHGTKRELYDKMHAYLGGLDDSNK
;
A
#
# COMPACT_ATOMS: atom_id res chain seq x y z
N MET A 1 -13.94 -18.41 -1.68
CA MET A 1 -14.28 -16.96 -1.66
C MET A 1 -13.44 -16.22 -2.69
N ARG A 2 -14.02 -15.31 -3.50
CA ARG A 2 -13.27 -14.50 -4.46
C ARG A 2 -12.77 -13.22 -3.78
N ILE A 3 -11.48 -12.92 -3.91
CA ILE A 3 -10.90 -11.66 -3.41
C ILE A 3 -11.14 -10.56 -4.44
N THR A 4 -11.70 -9.44 -3.98
CA THR A 4 -11.97 -8.26 -4.80
C THR A 4 -10.85 -7.24 -4.67
N GLU A 5 -10.80 -6.27 -5.58
CA GLU A 5 -9.87 -5.14 -5.44
C GLU A 5 -10.20 -4.27 -4.22
N ARG A 6 -11.49 -4.20 -3.85
CA ARG A 6 -11.93 -3.51 -2.64
C ARG A 6 -11.33 -4.14 -1.38
N ASP A 7 -11.24 -5.47 -1.33
CA ASP A 7 -10.62 -6.17 -0.20
C ASP A 7 -9.12 -5.84 -0.09
N LEU A 8 -8.42 -5.71 -1.22
CA LEU A 8 -7.04 -5.26 -1.26
C LEU A 8 -6.91 -3.83 -0.72
N LYS A 9 -7.69 -2.89 -1.25
CA LYS A 9 -7.68 -1.48 -0.81
C LYS A 9 -7.98 -1.35 0.68
N ASN A 10 -8.99 -2.06 1.19
CA ASN A 10 -9.32 -2.06 2.62
C ASN A 10 -8.17 -2.60 3.49
N THR A 11 -7.44 -3.60 3.00
CA THR A 11 -6.29 -4.16 3.71
C THR A 11 -5.11 -3.18 3.72
N ILE A 12 -4.85 -2.49 2.60
CA ILE A 12 -3.84 -1.45 2.49
C ILE A 12 -4.16 -0.27 3.40
N ASP A 13 -5.43 0.15 3.45
CA ASP A 13 -5.92 1.17 4.36
C ASP A 13 -5.68 0.79 5.83
N ARG A 14 -5.88 -0.48 6.17
CA ARG A 14 -5.54 -0.99 7.50
C ARG A 14 -4.04 -0.91 7.76
N ILE A 15 -3.20 -1.30 6.80
CA ILE A 15 -1.73 -1.17 6.92
C ILE A 15 -1.34 0.29 7.18
N ASN A 16 -1.84 1.24 6.37
CA ASN A 16 -1.58 2.66 6.57
C ASN A 16 -1.99 3.13 7.98
N LYS A 17 -3.18 2.75 8.45
CA LYS A 17 -3.66 3.11 9.79
C LYS A 17 -2.78 2.55 10.91
N VAL A 18 -2.47 1.25 10.88
CA VAL A 18 -1.66 0.59 11.92
C VAL A 18 -0.23 1.14 11.95
N THR A 19 0.32 1.51 10.80
CA THR A 19 1.69 2.05 10.68
C THR A 19 1.76 3.58 10.81
N GLY A 20 0.63 4.25 11.07
CA GLY A 20 0.54 5.71 11.18
C GLY A 20 0.94 6.44 9.90
N LYS A 21 0.77 5.83 8.73
CA LYS A 21 1.13 6.40 7.43
C LYS A 21 -0.06 7.14 6.81
N PRO A 22 0.21 8.11 5.90
CA PRO A 22 -0.85 8.84 5.23
C PRO A 22 -1.80 7.89 4.46
N MET A 23 -3.08 8.22 4.40
CA MET A 23 -4.08 7.40 3.68
C MET A 23 -4.08 7.64 2.16
N GLY A 24 -3.77 8.87 1.74
CA GLY A 24 -3.70 9.24 0.32
C GLY A 24 -2.28 9.15 -0.22
N GLN A 25 -2.14 8.83 -1.51
CA GLN A 25 -0.83 8.79 -2.20
C GLN A 25 -0.21 10.16 -2.40
N TYR A 26 -1.04 11.15 -2.73
CA TYR A 26 -0.63 12.52 -3.00
C TYR A 26 -1.51 13.50 -2.21
N SER A 27 -0.92 14.61 -1.82
CA SER A 27 -1.62 15.81 -1.34
C SER A 27 -1.30 17.00 -2.24
N THR A 28 -2.15 18.02 -2.24
CA THR A 28 -1.88 19.28 -2.94
C THR A 28 -1.26 20.26 -1.95
N ASP A 29 -0.14 20.87 -2.31
CA ASP A 29 0.48 21.92 -1.49
C ASP A 29 -0.23 23.29 -1.68
N LYS A 30 0.22 24.28 -0.90
CA LYS A 30 -0.30 25.65 -0.94
C LYS A 30 -0.16 26.36 -2.29
N ASP A 31 0.77 25.89 -3.14
CA ASP A 31 1.05 26.45 -4.46
C ASP A 31 0.33 25.65 -5.56
N GLY A 32 -0.55 24.72 -5.19
CA GLY A 32 -1.33 23.88 -6.10
C GLY A 32 -0.57 22.69 -6.69
N LYS A 33 0.66 22.42 -6.22
CA LYS A 33 1.47 21.30 -6.75
C LYS A 33 1.15 20.01 -6.02
N SER A 34 1.18 18.90 -6.76
CA SER A 34 1.03 17.56 -6.21
C SER A 34 2.31 17.14 -5.49
N LYS A 35 2.17 16.70 -4.24
CA LYS A 35 3.25 16.24 -3.37
C LYS A 35 2.98 14.81 -2.93
N GLY A 36 3.93 13.91 -3.21
CA GLY A 36 3.88 12.52 -2.79
C GLY A 36 3.93 12.40 -1.27
N ASN A 37 2.99 11.64 -0.70
CA ASN A 37 2.91 11.41 0.74
C ASN A 37 3.85 10.26 1.13
N ILE A 38 5.07 10.61 1.56
CA ILE A 38 6.11 9.63 1.92
C ILE A 38 5.58 8.62 2.95
N GLY A 39 5.85 7.35 2.70
CA GLY A 39 5.46 6.23 3.55
C GLY A 39 4.05 5.70 3.30
N ASN A 40 3.20 6.38 2.53
CA ASN A 40 1.89 5.86 2.13
C ASN A 40 2.04 4.53 1.37
N TYR A 41 1.28 3.54 1.83
CA TYR A 41 1.08 2.28 1.11
C TYR A 41 -0.08 2.40 0.13
N HIS A 42 0.09 1.90 -1.08
CA HIS A 42 -0.94 1.92 -2.11
C HIS A 42 -0.86 0.72 -3.06
N LEU A 43 -1.98 0.46 -3.72
CA LEU A 43 -2.10 -0.61 -4.69
C LEU A 43 -1.49 -0.19 -6.02
N ASP A 44 -0.64 -1.05 -6.57
CA ASP A 44 -0.18 -0.95 -7.95
C ASP A 44 -0.72 -2.12 -8.77
N CYS A 45 -0.99 -1.86 -10.05
CA CYS A 45 -1.55 -2.84 -10.97
C CYS A 45 -0.86 -2.74 -12.33
N ALA A 46 -0.12 -3.77 -12.70
CA ALA A 46 0.57 -3.86 -13.98
C ALA A 46 0.45 -5.27 -14.54
N TYR A 47 0.35 -5.39 -15.87
CA TYR A 47 0.31 -6.67 -16.59
C TYR A 47 -0.77 -7.65 -16.09
N GLY A 48 -1.87 -7.13 -15.55
CA GLY A 48 -2.96 -7.92 -14.96
C GLY A 48 -2.71 -8.45 -13.54
N GLY A 49 -1.54 -8.18 -12.96
CA GLY A 49 -1.21 -8.51 -11.58
C GLY A 49 -1.24 -7.30 -10.65
N TYR A 50 -1.11 -7.58 -9.35
CA TYR A 50 -1.25 -6.61 -8.26
C TYR A 50 -0.03 -6.63 -7.36
N ALA A 51 0.40 -5.45 -6.91
CA ALA A 51 1.52 -5.27 -5.99
C ALA A 51 1.20 -4.24 -4.91
N LEU A 52 1.88 -4.35 -3.76
CA LEU A 52 1.86 -3.34 -2.71
C LEU A 52 3.09 -2.44 -2.86
N HIS A 53 2.85 -1.17 -3.16
CA HIS A 53 3.88 -0.15 -3.23
C HIS A 53 3.85 0.75 -2.00
N GLN A 54 4.99 1.34 -1.70
CA GLN A 54 5.13 2.39 -0.71
C GLN A 54 5.85 3.59 -1.31
N MET A 55 5.28 4.78 -1.12
CA MET A 55 5.88 6.04 -1.54
C MET A 55 7.18 6.29 -0.77
N THR A 56 8.28 6.60 -1.48
CA THR A 56 9.61 6.82 -0.90
C THR A 56 10.09 8.27 -0.97
N ASN A 57 9.51 9.09 -1.85
CA ASN A 57 9.83 10.52 -1.94
C ASN A 57 8.60 11.34 -2.36
N GLU A 58 8.77 12.66 -2.39
CA GLU A 58 7.69 13.60 -2.73
C GLU A 58 7.40 13.69 -4.24
N HIS A 59 8.24 13.08 -5.07
CA HIS A 59 8.25 13.20 -6.53
C HIS A 59 7.82 11.91 -7.25
N GLY A 60 7.15 10.99 -6.54
CA GLY A 60 6.57 9.77 -7.10
C GLY A 60 7.49 8.54 -7.09
N GLY A 61 8.63 8.61 -6.41
CA GLY A 61 9.45 7.43 -6.13
C GLY A 61 8.67 6.45 -5.27
N VAL A 62 8.71 5.17 -5.66
CA VAL A 62 8.05 4.08 -4.94
C VAL A 62 9.00 2.93 -4.72
N ARG A 63 8.79 2.17 -3.65
CA ARG A 63 9.38 0.84 -3.47
C ARG A 63 8.29 -0.20 -3.41
N GLN A 64 8.56 -1.35 -3.99
CA GLN A 64 7.68 -2.51 -3.91
C GLN A 64 8.01 -3.33 -2.66
N LEU A 65 6.99 -3.70 -1.89
CA LEU A 65 7.18 -4.43 -0.63
C LEU A 65 7.37 -5.93 -0.83
N PHE A 66 6.64 -6.51 -1.77
CA PHE A 66 6.70 -7.92 -2.10
C PHE A 66 7.10 -8.06 -3.56
N SER A 67 8.10 -8.89 -3.84
CA SER A 67 8.58 -9.11 -5.21
C SER A 67 7.46 -9.56 -6.15
N GLY A 68 7.38 -8.91 -7.32
CA GLY A 68 6.49 -9.23 -8.44
C GLY A 68 5.02 -8.81 -8.27
N HIS A 69 4.33 -8.73 -9.41
CA HIS A 69 2.88 -8.56 -9.49
C HIS A 69 2.21 -9.93 -9.45
N GLY A 70 1.48 -10.19 -8.36
CA GLY A 70 0.77 -11.45 -8.16
C GLY A 70 -0.71 -11.36 -8.45
N THR A 71 -1.43 -12.46 -8.22
CA THR A 71 -2.89 -12.47 -8.18
C THR A 71 -3.41 -11.69 -6.97
N LYS A 72 -4.69 -11.27 -7.01
CA LYS A 72 -5.35 -10.63 -5.86
C LYS A 72 -5.27 -11.48 -4.59
N ARG A 73 -5.41 -12.80 -4.74
CA ARG A 73 -5.35 -13.73 -3.60
C ARG A 73 -3.96 -13.72 -2.97
N GLU A 74 -2.91 -13.87 -3.78
CA GLU A 74 -1.54 -13.87 -3.26
C GLU A 74 -1.17 -12.55 -2.58
N LEU A 75 -1.55 -11.41 -3.17
CA LEU A 75 -1.29 -10.12 -2.54
C LEU A 75 -2.05 -9.97 -1.22
N TYR A 76 -3.31 -10.38 -1.18
CA TYR A 76 -4.14 -10.35 0.02
C TYR A 76 -3.51 -11.17 1.15
N ASP A 77 -3.12 -12.41 0.86
CA ASP A 77 -2.53 -13.32 1.84
C ASP A 77 -1.19 -12.77 2.38
N LYS A 78 -0.33 -12.23 1.49
CA LYS A 78 0.93 -11.56 1.88
C LYS A 78 0.71 -10.34 2.78
N MET A 79 -0.30 -9.52 2.48
CA MET A 79 -0.63 -8.33 3.29
C MET A 79 -1.15 -8.70 4.68
N HIS A 80 -1.94 -9.75 4.81
CA HIS A 80 -2.39 -10.23 6.13
C HIS A 80 -1.24 -10.82 6.94
N ALA A 81 -0.33 -11.56 6.32
CA ALA A 81 0.90 -12.02 6.99
C ALA A 81 1.74 -10.83 7.48
N TYR A 82 1.88 -9.79 6.66
CA TYR A 82 2.58 -8.56 7.04
C TYR A 82 1.91 -7.85 8.23
N LEU A 83 0.58 -7.71 8.22
CA LEU A 83 -0.18 -7.15 9.34
C LEU A 83 -0.01 -7.97 10.62
N GLY A 84 -0.02 -9.30 10.53
CA GLY A 84 0.22 -10.17 11.69
C GLY A 84 1.60 -9.93 12.33
N GLY A 85 2.63 -9.71 11.51
CA GLY A 85 3.96 -9.35 12.00
C GLY A 85 4.02 -7.97 12.65
N LEU A 86 3.27 -6.99 12.12
CA LEU A 86 3.15 -5.66 12.72
C LEU A 86 2.44 -5.70 14.07
N ASP A 87 1.34 -6.44 14.16
CA ASP A 87 0.56 -6.58 15.40
C ASP A 87 1.39 -7.26 16.51
N ASP A 88 2.28 -8.20 16.16
CA ASP A 88 3.19 -8.83 17.12
C ASP A 88 4.34 -7.92 17.54
N SER A 89 4.91 -7.15 16.60
CA SER A 89 6.00 -6.20 16.88
C SER A 89 5.59 -5.01 17.75
N ASN A 90 4.28 -4.73 17.83
CA ASN A 90 3.71 -3.61 18.60
C ASN A 90 3.35 -3.97 20.05
N LYS A 91 3.58 -5.22 20.49
CA LYS A 91 3.40 -5.66 21.88
C LYS A 91 4.67 -5.45 22.69
#